data_AF-A0A959TDM4-F1
#
_entry.id   AF-A0A959TDM4-F1
#
_cell.length_a   1.000
_cell.length_b   1.000
_cell.length_c   1.000
_cell.angle_alpha   90.00
_cell.angle_beta   90.00
_cell.angle_gamma   90.00
#
_symmetry.space_group_name_H-M   'P 1'
#
loop_
_entity.id
_entity.type
_entity.pdbx_description
1 polymer ?
#
loop_
_entity_poly.entity_id
_entity_poly.type
_entity_poly.pdbx_seq_one_letter_code
_entity_poly.pdbx_strand_id
1 'polypeptide(L)'
;PQALTAMLAGAGLATSGLLMQTLFRNPLAGPSVLGIGSGAGLAVAVVMLAGPFWRSWGLPADLVIEGAAIAGAFAVLAIILFADRRVQDGITLLIVGLMLGYLCAALVSFLEVASDSAALKGF
;
A
#
# COMPACT_ATOMS: atom_id res chain seq x y z
N PRO A 1 15.92 5.04 -19.10
CA PRO A 1 14.98 4.03 -18.52
C PRO A 1 13.76 4.65 -17.81
N GLN A 2 13.94 5.73 -17.05
CA GLN A 2 12.86 6.38 -16.26
C GLN A 2 11.66 6.85 -17.10
N ALA A 3 11.87 7.31 -18.34
CA ALA A 3 10.77 7.72 -19.22
C ALA A 3 9.87 6.54 -19.60
N LEU A 4 10.46 5.38 -19.92
CA LEU A 4 9.72 4.15 -20.23
C LEU A 4 8.91 3.65 -19.03
N THR A 5 9.51 3.64 -17.83
CA THR A 5 8.79 3.23 -16.61
C THR A 5 7.67 4.21 -16.26
N ALA A 6 7.88 5.52 -16.44
CA ALA A 6 6.85 6.52 -16.20
C ALA A 6 5.67 6.38 -17.18
N MET A 7 5.95 6.14 -18.47
CA MET A 7 4.90 5.90 -19.47
C MET A 7 4.09 4.63 -19.17
N LEU A 8 4.77 3.52 -18.82
CA LEU A 8 4.11 2.26 -18.49
C LEU A 8 3.28 2.36 -17.20
N ALA A 9 3.83 2.99 -16.16
CA ALA A 9 3.11 3.22 -14.91
C ALA A 9 1.88 4.13 -15.13
N GLY A 10 2.03 5.21 -15.91
CA GLY A 10 0.94 6.12 -16.24
C GLY A 10 -0.19 5.43 -17.02
N ALA A 11 0.14 4.64 -18.04
CA ALA A 11 -0.84 3.86 -18.79
C ALA A 11 -1.56 2.83 -17.91
N GLY A 12 -0.84 2.15 -17.02
CA GLY A 12 -1.41 1.18 -16.07
C GLY A 12 -2.36 1.84 -15.07
N LEU A 13 -1.99 2.99 -14.52
CA LEU A 13 -2.85 3.75 -13.59
C LEU A 13 -4.10 4.30 -14.29
N ALA A 14 -3.97 4.80 -15.52
CA ALA A 14 -5.10 5.32 -16.30
C ALA A 14 -6.12 4.21 -16.64
N THR A 15 -5.65 3.04 -17.08
CA THR A 15 -6.51 1.88 -17.37
C THR A 15 -7.19 1.35 -16.10
N SER A 16 -6.45 1.24 -15.00
CA SER A 16 -7.00 0.85 -13.70
C SER A 16 -8.06 1.84 -13.19
N GLY A 17 -7.82 3.14 -13.34
CA GLY A 17 -8.79 4.20 -13.03
C GLY A 17 -10.10 4.04 -13.82
N LEU A 18 -10.01 3.86 -15.13
CA LEU A 18 -11.18 3.66 -15.98
C LEU A 18 -11.97 2.41 -15.60
N LEU A 19 -11.29 1.28 -15.38
CA LEU A 19 -11.91 0.03 -14.96
C LEU A 19 -12.65 0.19 -13.62
N MET A 20 -12.03 0.88 -12.68
CA MET A 20 -12.59 1.09 -11.35
C MET A 20 -13.81 2.02 -11.38
N GLN A 21 -13.74 3.12 -12.14
CA GLN A 21 -14.89 4.00 -12.36
C GLN A 21 -16.07 3.25 -13.01
N THR A 22 -15.77 2.34 -13.94
CA THR A 22 -16.80 1.53 -14.63
C THR A 22 -17.41 0.47 -13.70
N LEU A 23 -16.57 -0.22 -12.91
CA LEU A 23 -16.99 -1.28 -11.99
C LEU A 23 -17.87 -0.74 -10.86
N PHE A 24 -17.47 0.37 -10.25
CA PHE A 24 -18.20 0.99 -9.15
C PHE A 24 -19.29 1.96 -9.62
N ARG A 25 -19.38 2.22 -10.93
CA ARG A 25 -20.24 3.26 -11.53
C ARG A 25 -20.10 4.60 -10.78
N ASN A 26 -18.89 4.90 -10.34
CA ASN A 26 -18.58 6.03 -9.48
C ASN A 26 -17.37 6.78 -10.05
N PRO A 27 -17.55 8.01 -10.58
CA PRO A 27 -16.45 8.78 -11.17
C PRO A 27 -15.38 9.22 -10.16
N LEU A 28 -15.64 9.11 -8.85
CA LEU A 28 -14.67 9.37 -7.78
C LEU A 28 -13.85 8.13 -7.39
N ALA A 29 -14.18 6.94 -7.93
CA ALA A 29 -13.47 5.71 -7.60
C ALA A 29 -12.16 5.60 -8.41
N GLY A 30 -11.03 5.84 -7.74
CA GLY A 30 -9.69 5.61 -8.29
C GLY A 30 -8.93 4.50 -7.54
N PRO A 31 -8.03 3.75 -8.19
CA PRO A 31 -7.31 2.62 -7.59
C PRO A 31 -6.57 2.94 -6.29
N SER A 32 -6.17 4.19 -6.11
CA SER A 32 -5.56 4.70 -4.88
C SER A 32 -6.51 4.73 -3.68
N VAL A 33 -7.81 4.87 -3.91
CA VAL A 33 -8.85 4.99 -2.86
C VAL A 33 -9.10 3.65 -2.15
N LEU A 34 -8.74 2.53 -2.79
CA LEU A 34 -8.84 1.19 -2.19
C LEU A 34 -7.81 0.94 -1.09
N GLY A 35 -6.85 1.84 -0.83
CA GLY A 35 -5.85 1.66 0.23
C GLY A 35 -4.74 0.66 -0.11
N ILE A 36 -4.66 0.20 -1.37
CA ILE A 36 -3.60 -0.72 -1.83
C ILE A 36 -2.22 -0.06 -1.71
N GLY A 37 -2.12 1.23 -2.08
CA GLY A 37 -0.87 2.00 -1.97
C GLY A 37 -0.43 2.24 -0.52
N SER A 38 -1.37 2.50 0.39
CA SER A 38 -1.05 2.65 1.82
C SER A 38 -0.66 1.32 2.48
N GLY A 39 -1.24 0.20 2.03
CA GLY A 39 -0.81 -1.13 2.45
C GLY A 39 0.62 -1.48 2.02
N ALA A 40 0.96 -1.16 0.76
CA ALA A 40 2.33 -1.29 0.27
C ALA A 40 3.31 -0.41 1.10
N GLY A 41 2.94 0.85 1.34
CA GLY A 41 3.75 1.77 2.16
C GLY A 41 3.95 1.29 3.59
N LEU A 42 2.92 0.75 4.23
CA LEU A 42 3.02 0.17 5.57
C LEU A 42 3.96 -1.03 5.62
N ALA A 43 3.85 -1.95 4.66
CA ALA A 43 4.74 -3.10 4.58
C ALA A 43 6.21 -2.69 4.40
N VAL A 44 6.46 -1.68 3.55
CA VAL A 44 7.79 -1.08 3.39
C VAL A 44 8.28 -0.46 4.70
N ALA A 45 7.46 0.32 5.40
CA ALA A 45 7.84 0.96 6.67
C ALA A 45 8.23 -0.09 7.74
N VAL A 46 7.43 -1.15 7.87
CA VAL A 46 7.69 -2.26 8.81
C VAL A 46 9.02 -2.96 8.47
N VAL A 47 9.26 -3.24 7.20
CA VAL A 47 10.48 -3.92 6.76
C VAL A 47 11.71 -3.02 6.91
N MET A 48 11.60 -1.72 6.67
CA MET A 48 12.67 -0.77 6.92
C MET A 48 13.02 -0.71 8.41
N LEU A 49 12.03 -0.72 9.30
CA LEU A 49 12.25 -0.75 10.75
C LEU A 49 12.87 -2.09 11.21
N ALA A 50 12.50 -3.20 10.57
CA ALA A 50 13.12 -4.51 10.78
C ALA A 50 14.52 -4.64 10.13
N GLY A 51 15.07 -3.54 9.58
CA GLY A 51 16.37 -3.42 8.94
C GLY A 51 17.48 -4.33 9.49
N PRO A 52 17.80 -4.26 10.80
CA PRO A 52 18.90 -5.04 11.38
C PRO A 52 18.76 -6.56 11.20
N PHE A 53 17.53 -7.07 11.17
CA PHE A 53 17.25 -8.51 11.10
C PHE A 53 17.58 -9.08 9.72
N TRP A 54 17.04 -8.48 8.65
CA TRP A 54 17.20 -9.03 7.29
C TRP A 54 18.51 -8.58 6.61
N ARG A 55 19.10 -7.45 7.04
CA ARG A 55 20.41 -7.02 6.52
C ARG A 55 21.53 -8.01 6.88
N SER A 56 21.37 -8.75 7.99
CA SER A 56 22.31 -9.81 8.40
C SER A 56 22.31 -11.04 7.48
N TRP A 57 21.29 -11.20 6.64
CA TRP A 57 21.15 -12.32 5.70
C TRP A 57 21.80 -12.02 4.34
N GLY A 58 22.40 -10.84 4.16
CA GLY A 58 23.11 -10.45 2.93
C GLY A 58 22.20 -10.18 1.72
N LEU A 59 20.89 -10.05 1.91
CA LEU A 59 19.95 -9.74 0.84
C LEU A 59 20.06 -8.27 0.39
N PRO A 60 19.95 -8.00 -0.92
CA PRO A 60 19.93 -6.64 -1.44
C PRO A 60 18.69 -5.89 -0.94
N ALA A 61 18.89 -4.67 -0.44
CA ALA A 61 17.83 -3.87 0.16
C ALA A 61 16.68 -3.59 -0.80
N ASP A 62 16.99 -3.31 -2.06
CA ASP A 62 16.00 -2.96 -3.09
C ASP A 62 15.01 -4.10 -3.30
N LEU A 63 15.49 -5.34 -3.37
CA LEU A 63 14.63 -6.52 -3.58
C LEU A 63 13.71 -6.79 -2.38
N VAL A 64 14.21 -6.54 -1.18
CA VAL A 64 13.44 -6.72 0.06
C VAL A 64 12.35 -5.66 0.17
N ILE A 65 12.66 -4.40 -0.18
CA ILE A 65 11.71 -3.29 -0.17
C ILE A 65 10.63 -3.48 -1.26
N GLU A 66 11.02 -3.82 -2.48
CA GLU A 66 10.09 -4.09 -3.58
C GLU A 66 9.19 -5.29 -3.26
N GLY A 67 9.77 -6.38 -2.73
CA GLY A 67 9.02 -7.55 -2.29
C GLY A 67 8.02 -7.24 -1.18
N ALA A 68 8.41 -6.41 -0.21
CA ALA A 68 7.53 -5.94 0.86
C ALA A 68 6.37 -5.10 0.32
N ALA A 69 6.64 -4.17 -0.60
CA ALA A 69 5.61 -3.35 -1.22
C ALA A 69 4.57 -4.20 -1.97
N ILE A 70 5.04 -5.18 -2.75
CA ILE A 70 4.17 -6.13 -3.47
C ILE A 70 3.35 -6.95 -2.48
N ALA A 71 3.97 -7.53 -1.45
CA ALA A 71 3.28 -8.33 -0.44
C ALA A 71 2.23 -7.51 0.32
N GLY A 72 2.53 -6.26 0.68
CA GLY A 72 1.59 -5.34 1.34
C GLY A 72 0.41 -4.99 0.45
N ALA A 73 0.65 -4.71 -0.84
CA ALA A 73 -0.40 -4.47 -1.82
C ALA A 73 -1.33 -5.69 -1.99
N PHE A 74 -0.76 -6.89 -2.12
CA PHE A 74 -1.53 -8.13 -2.23
C PHE A 74 -2.33 -8.44 -0.96
N ALA A 75 -1.78 -8.16 0.22
CA ALA A 75 -2.48 -8.35 1.49
C ALA A 75 -3.74 -7.47 1.55
N VAL A 76 -3.63 -6.17 1.22
CA VAL A 76 -4.79 -5.28 1.18
C VAL A 76 -5.79 -5.70 0.11
N LEU A 77 -5.32 -6.08 -1.08
CA LEU A 77 -6.17 -6.60 -2.15
C LEU A 77 -6.97 -7.83 -1.67
N ALA A 78 -6.31 -8.77 -0.99
CA ALA A 78 -6.96 -9.97 -0.44
C ALA A 78 -8.04 -9.62 0.60
N ILE A 79 -7.77 -8.64 1.47
CA ILE A 79 -8.75 -8.15 2.45
C ILE A 79 -9.98 -7.57 1.75
N ILE A 80 -9.79 -6.76 0.71
CA ILE A 80 -10.88 -6.13 -0.04
C ILE A 80 -11.71 -7.19 -0.78
N LEU A 81 -11.06 -8.14 -1.46
CA LEU A 81 -11.76 -9.23 -2.14
C LEU A 81 -12.56 -10.11 -1.16
N PHE A 82 -12.05 -10.28 0.06
CA PHE A 82 -12.78 -10.97 1.10
C PHE A 82 -13.99 -10.16 1.61
N ALA A 83 -13.83 -8.85 1.78
CA ALA A 83 -14.91 -7.94 2.17
C ALA A 83 -16.01 -7.87 1.09
N ASP A 84 -15.64 -7.89 -0.18
CA ASP A 84 -16.56 -7.88 -1.32
C ASP A 84 -17.56 -9.04 -1.27
N ARG A 85 -17.09 -10.24 -0.92
CA ARG A 85 -17.96 -11.41 -0.76
C ARG A 85 -19.03 -11.25 0.31
N ARG A 86 -18.82 -10.37 1.30
CA ARG A 86 -19.74 -10.15 2.43
C ARG A 86 -20.69 -8.99 2.20
N VAL A 87 -20.22 -7.93 1.55
CA VAL A 87 -20.92 -6.64 1.50
C VAL A 87 -21.74 -6.50 0.22
N GLN A 88 -21.25 -7.00 -0.93
CA GLN A 88 -21.90 -6.95 -2.25
C GLN A 88 -22.42 -5.56 -2.69
N ASP A 89 -21.95 -4.48 -2.03
CA ASP A 89 -22.27 -3.09 -2.34
C ASP A 89 -20.98 -2.33 -2.62
N GLY A 90 -20.87 -1.79 -3.84
CA GLY A 90 -19.68 -1.12 -4.33
C GLY A 90 -19.32 0.16 -3.56
N ILE A 91 -20.32 0.91 -3.06
CA ILE A 91 -20.05 2.14 -2.29
C ILE A 91 -19.50 1.78 -0.92
N THR A 92 -20.08 0.79 -0.26
CA THR A 92 -19.60 0.32 1.04
C THR A 92 -18.19 -0.27 0.92
N LEU A 93 -17.89 -0.99 -0.16
CA LEU A 93 -16.53 -1.49 -0.42
C LEU A 93 -15.50 -0.35 -0.55
N LEU A 94 -15.89 0.74 -1.21
CA LEU A 94 -15.05 1.93 -1.36
C LEU A 94 -14.76 2.57 0.00
N ILE A 95 -15.77 2.67 0.87
CA ILE A 95 -15.60 3.20 2.24
C ILE A 95 -14.68 2.29 3.06
N VAL A 96 -14.84 0.96 2.96
CA VAL A 96 -13.96 0.00 3.64
C VAL A 96 -12.50 0.15 3.18
N GLY A 97 -12.26 0.24 1.88
CA GLY A 97 -10.92 0.49 1.32
C GLY A 97 -10.32 1.81 1.81
N LEU A 98 -11.12 2.88 1.86
CA LEU A 98 -10.72 4.18 2.40
C LEU A 98 -10.35 4.09 3.89
N MET A 99 -11.16 3.41 4.71
CA MET A 99 -10.89 3.23 6.14
C MET A 99 -9.63 2.40 6.40
N LEU A 100 -9.42 1.32 5.62
CA LEU A 100 -8.16 0.58 5.62
C LEU A 100 -6.98 1.49 5.26
N GLY A 101 -7.17 2.36 4.27
CA GLY A 101 -6.18 3.36 3.88
C GLY A 101 -5.75 4.26 5.03
N TYR A 102 -6.74 4.84 5.73
CA TYR A 102 -6.47 5.67 6.91
C TYR A 102 -5.84 4.90 8.06
N LEU A 103 -6.24 3.65 8.29
CA LEU A 103 -5.63 2.79 9.29
C LEU A 103 -4.15 2.55 8.99
N CYS A 104 -3.81 2.20 7.74
CA CYS A 104 -2.43 2.03 7.32
C CYS A 104 -1.62 3.33 7.48
N ALA A 105 -2.18 4.48 7.08
CA ALA A 105 -1.51 5.77 7.23
C ALA A 105 -1.25 6.12 8.70
N ALA A 106 -2.22 5.87 9.59
CA ALA A 106 -2.07 6.10 11.03
C ALA A 106 -0.99 5.19 11.64
N LEU A 107 -0.94 3.92 11.21
CA LEU A 107 0.09 2.98 11.65
C LEU A 107 1.49 3.41 11.16
N VAL A 108 1.63 3.87 9.91
CA VAL A 108 2.89 4.41 9.40
C VAL A 108 3.32 5.63 10.22
N SER A 109 2.41 6.57 10.47
CA SER A 109 2.72 7.75 11.30
C SER A 109 3.12 7.38 12.73
N PHE A 110 2.46 6.37 13.31
CA PHE A 110 2.85 5.84 14.62
C PHE A 110 4.25 5.19 14.60
N LEU A 111 4.55 4.40 13.56
CA LEU A 111 5.86 3.79 13.35
C LEU A 111 6.96 4.84 13.20
N GLU A 112 6.71 5.93 12.47
CA GLU A 112 7.65 7.04 12.31
C GLU A 112 7.98 7.70 13.66
N VAL A 113 6.97 8.03 14.48
CA VAL A 113 7.17 8.61 15.82
C VAL A 113 7.92 7.65 16.76
N ALA A 114 7.59 6.36 16.71
CA ALA A 114 8.28 5.34 17.49
C ALA A 114 9.76 5.19 17.07
N SER A 115 10.05 5.35 15.79
CA SER A 115 11.40 5.28 15.23
C SER A 115 12.26 6.50 15.58
N ASP A 116 11.67 7.70 15.53
CA ASP A 116 12.34 8.94 15.91
C ASP A 116 12.71 8.93 17.41
N SER A 117 11.87 8.29 18.24
CA SER A 117 12.17 8.04 19.66
C SER A 117 13.34 7.06 19.86
N ALA A 118 13.55 6.10 18.95
CA ALA A 118 14.71 5.22 18.96
C ALA A 118 15.99 5.94 18.52
N ALA A 119 15.88 6.92 17.61
CA ALA A 119 16.98 7.80 17.23
C ALA A 119 17.37 8.78 18.37
N LEU A 120 16.40 9.26 19.16
CA LEU A 120 16.65 10.12 20.32
C LEU A 120 17.30 9.40 21.51
N LYS A 121 17.07 8.10 21.69
CA LYS A 121 17.75 7.30 22.74
C LYS A 121 19.19 6.89 22.38
N GLY A 122 19.64 7.20 21.17
CA GLY A 122 21.00 6.95 20.70
C GLY A 122 21.98 8.09 20.99
N PHE A 123 21.54 9.18 21.62
CA PHE A 123 22.38 10.29 22.10
C PHE A 123 22.45 10.30 23.63
#